data_AF-A0A1Y5GVP1-F1
#
_entry.id   AF-A0A1Y5GVP1-F1
#
_cell.length_a   1.000
_cell.length_b   1.000
_cell.length_c   1.000
_cell.angle_alpha   90.00
_cell.angle_beta   90.00
_cell.angle_gamma   90.00
#
_symmetry.space_group_name_H-M   'P 1'
#
loop_
_entity.id
_entity.type
_entity.pdbx_description
1 polymer ?
#
loop_
_entity_poly.entity_id
_entity_poly.type
_entity_poly.pdbx_seq_one_letter_code
_entity_poly.pdbx_strand_id
1 'polypeptide(L)' 'MEINNLLSLDSHILFGIINERLRIECSSVEELVSRYELNEQLLTEKMAMMGYQYDPLSNQYKVK' A
#
# COMPACT_ATOMS: atom_id res chain seq x y z
N MET A 1 1.95 -4.59 -16.66
CA MET A 1 2.94 -3.73 -15.98
C MET A 1 3.53 -4.58 -14.89
N GLU A 2 4.82 -4.90 -14.98
CA GLU A 2 5.51 -5.65 -13.92
C GLU A 2 5.65 -4.72 -12.71
N ILE A 3 4.84 -4.96 -11.69
CA ILE A 3 4.76 -4.17 -10.45
C ILE A 3 5.96 -4.44 -9.51
N ASN A 4 6.95 -5.22 -9.99
CA ASN A 4 8.09 -5.78 -9.25
C ASN A 4 8.95 -4.78 -8.47
N ASN A 5 8.71 -3.48 -8.57
CA ASN A 5 9.39 -2.45 -7.80
C ASN A 5 8.46 -1.34 -7.29
N LEU A 6 7.19 -1.64 -6.98
CA LEU A 6 6.26 -0.65 -6.43
C LEU A 6 6.88 0.09 -5.23
N LEU A 7 7.57 -0.65 -4.36
CA LEU A 7 8.23 -0.10 -3.15
C LEU A 7 9.42 0.82 -3.47
N SER A 8 10.00 0.76 -4.67
CA SER A 8 11.08 1.67 -5.09
C SER A 8 10.57 3.00 -5.69
N LEU A 9 9.25 3.14 -5.88
CA LEU A 9 8.67 4.37 -6.42
C LEU A 9 8.75 5.53 -5.41
N ASP A 10 8.59 6.74 -5.93
CA ASP A 10 8.34 7.91 -5.09
C ASP A 10 7.21 7.63 -4.10
N SER A 11 7.42 8.10 -2.88
CA SER A 11 6.55 7.89 -1.73
C SER A 11 5.10 8.32 -1.95
N HIS A 12 4.86 9.47 -2.59
CA HIS A 12 3.51 9.97 -2.87
C HIS A 12 2.84 9.18 -4.00
N ILE A 13 3.61 8.79 -5.03
CA ILE A 13 3.10 7.94 -6.12
C ILE A 13 2.70 6.57 -5.57
N LEU A 14 3.56 5.96 -4.74
CA LEU A 14 3.27 4.69 -4.10
C LEU A 14 1.99 4.76 -3.25
N PHE A 15 1.83 5.81 -2.44
CA PHE A 15 0.63 6.00 -1.63
C PHE A 15 -0.65 6.03 -2.48
N GLY A 16 -0.64 6.79 -3.59
CA GLY A 16 -1.77 6.86 -4.52
C GLY A 16 -2.10 5.49 -5.12
N ILE A 17 -1.09 4.77 -5.63
CA ILE A 17 -1.29 3.46 -6.25
C ILE A 17 -1.81 2.45 -5.22
N ILE A 18 -1.22 2.36 -4.03
CA ILE A 18 -1.64 1.43 -2.98
C ILE A 18 -3.11 1.67 -2.61
N ASN A 19 -3.50 2.92 -2.38
CA ASN A 19 -4.88 3.23 -2.04
C ASN A 19 -5.86 3.00 -3.19
N GLU A 20 -5.45 3.20 -4.43
CA GLU A 20 -6.26 2.83 -5.60
C GLU A 20 -6.47 1.31 -5.67
N ARG A 21 -5.40 0.52 -5.49
CA ARG A 21 -5.50 -0.95 -5.48
C ARG A 21 -6.38 -1.46 -4.34
N LEU A 22 -6.24 -0.92 -3.14
CA LEU A 22 -7.12 -1.30 -2.02
C LEU A 22 -8.59 -0.88 -2.25
N ARG A 23 -8.86 0.18 -3.03
CA ARG A 23 -10.25 0.57 -3.32
C ARG A 23 -10.91 -0.30 -4.39
N ILE A 24 -10.14 -0.69 -5.41
CA ILE A 24 -10.71 -1.24 -6.65
C ILE A 24 -10.47 -2.75 -6.77
N GLU A 25 -9.32 -3.22 -6.29
CA GLU A 25 -8.79 -4.53 -6.66
C GLU A 25 -8.59 -5.48 -5.47
N CYS A 26 -8.28 -4.97 -4.28
CA CYS A 26 -7.95 -5.75 -3.09
C CYS A 26 -8.90 -5.44 -1.94
N SER A 27 -9.29 -6.46 -1.18
CA SER A 27 -10.21 -6.35 -0.04
C SER A 27 -9.50 -6.04 1.28
N SER A 28 -8.17 -6.17 1.30
CA SER A 28 -7.31 -5.86 2.45
C SER A 28 -5.86 -5.65 2.04
N VAL A 29 -5.02 -5.19 2.97
CA VAL A 29 -3.56 -5.08 2.78
C VAL A 29 -2.91 -6.45 2.59
N GLU A 30 -3.39 -7.48 3.26
CA GLU A 30 -2.89 -8.86 3.11
C GLU A 30 -3.12 -9.39 1.69
N GLU A 31 -4.30 -9.13 1.12
CA GLU A 31 -4.58 -9.48 -0.27
C GLU A 31 -3.70 -8.69 -1.24
N LEU A 32 -3.51 -7.40 -1.00
CA LEU A 32 -2.63 -6.55 -1.81
C LEU A 32 -1.19 -7.07 -1.78
N VAL A 33 -0.67 -7.37 -0.59
CA VAL A 33 0.68 -7.91 -0.40
C VAL A 33 0.83 -9.25 -1.13
N SER A 34 -0.13 -10.16 -0.97
CA SER A 34 -0.09 -11.48 -1.61
C SER A 34 -0.20 -11.37 -3.13
N ARG A 35 -1.07 -10.50 -3.65
CA ARG A 35 -1.34 -10.37 -5.09
C ARG A 35 -0.17 -9.74 -5.86
N TYR A 36 0.49 -8.75 -5.26
CA TYR A 36 1.60 -8.06 -5.90
C TYR A 36 2.98 -8.49 -5.38
N GLU A 37 3.02 -9.58 -4.61
CA GLU A 37 4.24 -10.16 -4.05
C GLU A 37 5.11 -9.11 -3.31
N LEU A 38 4.46 -8.23 -2.55
CA LEU A 38 5.13 -7.16 -1.82
C LEU A 38 5.71 -7.68 -0.50
N ASN A 39 6.67 -6.94 0.05
CA ASN A 39 7.06 -7.11 1.44
C ASN A 39 6.15 -6.23 2.32
N GLU A 40 5.27 -6.87 3.11
CA GLU A 40 4.31 -6.18 4.00
C GLU A 40 5.00 -5.27 5.01
N GLN A 41 6.09 -5.75 5.60
CA GLN A 41 6.83 -4.98 6.61
C GLN A 41 7.42 -3.71 5.99
N LEU A 42 8.06 -3.83 4.83
CA LEU A 42 8.64 -2.69 4.12
C LEU A 42 7.56 -1.69 3.65
N LEU A 43 6.41 -2.19 3.19
CA LEU A 43 5.26 -1.36 2.85
C LEU A 43 4.78 -0.58 4.09
N THR A 44 4.57 -1.27 5.20
CA THR A 44 4.06 -0.69 6.45
C THR A 44 5.04 0.35 7.02
N GLU A 45 6.33 0.03 7.05
CA GLU A 45 7.38 0.95 7.49
C GLU A 45 7.43 2.21 6.62
N LYS A 46 7.39 2.06 5.29
CA LYS A 46 7.41 3.18 4.36
C LYS A 46 6.16 4.07 4.52
N MET A 47 4.98 3.47 4.73
CA MET A 47 3.74 4.22 5.00
C MET A 47 3.80 4.95 6.33
N ALA A 48 4.30 4.31 7.39
CA ALA A 48 4.47 4.91 8.71
C ALA A 48 5.47 6.08 8.69
N MET A 49 6.58 5.97 7.95
CA MET A 49 7.55 7.05 7.77
C MET A 49 6.94 8.29 7.09
N MET A 50 5.91 8.10 6.28
CA MET A 50 5.14 9.19 5.67
C MET A 50 4.01 9.73 6.56
N GLY A 51 3.79 9.16 7.76
CA GLY A 51 2.71 9.54 8.66
C GLY A 51 1.35 8.90 8.32
N TYR A 52 1.35 7.84 7.51
CA TYR A 52 0.14 7.11 7.17
C TYR A 52 0.00 5.82 7.98
N GLN A 53 -1.24 5.47 8.32
CA GLN A 53 -1.61 4.22 8.95
C GLN A 53 -2.74 3.56 8.16
N TYR A 54 -2.70 2.24 8.04
CA TYR A 54 -3.77 1.47 7.41
C TYR A 54 -5.03 1.50 8.29
N ASP A 55 -6.16 1.87 7.69
CA ASP A 55 -7.49 1.87 8.27
C ASP A 55 -8.31 0.74 7.63
N PRO A 56 -8.54 -0.38 8.34
CA PRO A 56 -9.26 -1.53 7.80
C PRO A 56 -10.75 -1.24 7.57
N LEU A 57 -11.33 -0.21 8.21
CA LEU A 57 -12.74 0.15 8.02
C LEU A 57 -12.99 0.75 6.63
N SER A 58 -12.00 1.49 6.12
CA SER A 58 -12.07 2.09 4.78
C SER A 58 -11.19 1.40 3.75
N ASN A 59 -10.49 0.34 4.18
CA ASN A 59 -9.51 -0.41 3.40
C ASN A 59 -8.49 0.51 2.72
N GLN A 60 -7.88 1.44 3.47
CA GLN A 60 -6.99 2.46 2.91
C GLN A 60 -5.96 2.93 3.92
N TYR A 61 -4.82 3.40 3.44
CA TYR A 61 -3.89 4.20 4.23
C TYR A 61 -4.39 5.64 4.36
N LYS A 62 -4.41 6.15 5.60
CA LYS A 62 -4.85 7.51 5.94
C LYS A 62 -3.84 8.18 6.86
N VAL A 63 -3.85 9.51 6.87
CA VAL A 63 -3.04 10.29 7.82
C VAL A 63 -3.46 9.89 9.23
N LYS A 64 -2.46 9.66 10.09
CA LYS A 64 -2.67 9.34 11.49
C LYS A 64 -3.35 10.48 12.27
#